data_AF-A0A7C0ZUQ4-F1
#
_entry.id   AF-A0A7C0ZUQ4-F1
#
_cell.length_a   1.000
_cell.length_b   1.000
_cell.length_c   1.000
_cell.angle_alpha   90.00
_cell.angle_beta   90.00
_cell.angle_gamma   90.00
#
_symmetry.space_group_name_H-M   'P 1'
#
loop_
_entity.id
_entity.type
_entity.pdbx_description
1 polymer ?
#
loop_
_entity_poly.entity_id
_entity_poly.type
_entity_poly.pdbx_seq_one_letter_code
_entity_poly.pdbx_strand_id
1 'polypeptide(L)'
;MGLDIKIPIGFMFSLLGLLLTTHGIISASNEALYARSLGININLWTGIFMLVIGIILLAFSRLKIFKKKLEENIRETEKSD
;
A
#
# COMPACT_ATOMS: atom_id res chain seq x y z
N MET A 1 -19.85 7.43 -11.63
CA MET A 1 -18.42 7.11 -11.82
C MET A 1 -17.99 6.26 -10.63
N GLY A 2 -17.79 4.95 -10.83
CA GLY A 2 -17.35 4.07 -9.73
C GLY A 2 -15.88 4.34 -9.44
N LEU A 3 -15.59 4.94 -8.29
CA LEU A 3 -14.22 5.17 -7.83
C LEU A 3 -13.57 3.81 -7.58
N ASP A 4 -12.41 3.55 -8.17
CA ASP A 4 -11.69 2.28 -7.97
C ASP A 4 -11.33 2.16 -6.49
N ILE A 5 -12.09 1.35 -5.74
CA ILE A 5 -11.96 1.16 -4.29
C ILE A 5 -10.55 0.78 -3.84
N LYS A 6 -9.76 0.21 -4.76
CA LYS A 6 -8.37 -0.21 -4.54
C LYS A 6 -7.46 0.97 -4.19
N ILE A 7 -7.74 2.16 -4.75
CA ILE A 7 -6.93 3.36 -4.52
C ILE A 7 -7.07 3.86 -3.07
N PRO A 8 -8.27 4.21 -2.56
CA PRO A 8 -8.40 4.68 -1.18
C PRO A 8 -8.00 3.61 -0.16
N ILE A 9 -8.33 2.33 -0.40
CA ILE A 9 -7.94 1.23 0.50
C ILE A 9 -6.40 1.06 0.51
N GLY A 10 -5.77 0.98 -0.66
CA GLY A 10 -4.31 0.83 -0.75
C GLY A 10 -3.57 2.01 -0.13
N PHE A 11 -4.09 3.22 -0.26
CA PHE A 11 -3.52 4.42 0.34
C PHE A 11 -3.62 4.40 1.88
N MET A 12 -4.80 4.04 2.42
CA MET A 12 -5.01 3.90 3.87
C MET A 12 -4.07 2.84 4.47
N PHE A 13 -3.96 1.66 3.86
CA PHE A 13 -3.05 0.61 4.32
C PHE A 13 -1.57 1.02 4.25
N SER A 14 -1.17 1.71 3.19
CA SER A 14 0.21 2.20 3.05
C SER A 14 0.54 3.27 4.09
N LEU A 15 -0.37 4.22 4.34
CA LEU A 15 -0.17 5.31 5.29
C LEU A 15 -0.12 4.79 6.74
N LEU A 16 -1.08 3.95 7.12
CA LEU A 16 -1.13 3.34 8.45
C LEU A 16 0.04 2.36 8.65
N GLY A 17 0.36 1.55 7.64
CA GLY A 17 1.51 0.66 7.67
C GLY A 17 2.83 1.41 7.84
N LEU A 18 2.98 2.57 7.19
CA LEU A 18 4.17 3.42 7.33
C LEU A 18 4.29 4.00 8.75
N LEU A 19 3.18 4.49 9.30
CA LEU A 19 3.12 4.99 10.68
C LEU A 19 3.46 3.88 11.70
N LEU A 20 2.89 2.68 11.54
CA LEU A 20 3.18 1.57 12.45
C LEU A 20 4.62 1.06 12.31
N THR A 21 5.14 0.99 11.08
CA THR A 21 6.52 0.57 10.82
C THR A 21 7.50 1.56 11.45
N THR A 22 7.33 2.86 11.23
CA THR A 22 8.19 3.91 11.81
C THR A 22 8.09 3.95 13.33
N HIS A 23 6.87 3.88 13.88
CA HIS A 23 6.66 3.76 15.32
C HIS A 23 7.33 2.51 15.89
N GLY A 24 7.22 1.37 15.20
CA GLY A 24 7.88 0.12 15.57
C GLY A 24 9.39 0.25 15.60
N ILE A 25 10.00 0.91 14.62
CA ILE A 25 11.45 1.17 14.57
C ILE A 25 11.88 2.08 15.73
N ILE A 26 11.17 3.19 15.96
CA ILE A 26 11.51 4.16 17.01
C ILE A 26 11.34 3.54 18.41
N SER A 27 10.32 2.72 18.59
CA SER A 27 10.02 2.09 19.88
C SER A 27 10.86 0.85 20.14
N ALA A 28 11.60 0.34 19.15
CA ALA A 28 12.34 -0.93 19.22
C ALA A 28 13.34 -0.99 20.39
N SER A 29 13.88 0.14 20.81
CA SER A 29 14.83 0.27 21.91
C SER A 29 14.19 0.21 23.31
N ASN A 30 12.86 0.17 23.39
CA ASN A 30 12.11 0.35 24.63
C ASN A 30 11.48 -0.97 25.09
N GLU A 31 12.29 -1.84 25.71
CA GLU A 31 11.89 -3.20 26.12
C GLU A 31 10.65 -3.23 27.04
N ALA A 32 10.45 -2.18 27.86
CA ALA A 32 9.30 -2.07 28.74
C ALA A 32 7.95 -2.05 27.98
N LEU A 33 7.93 -1.53 26.75
CA LEU A 33 6.73 -1.53 25.91
C LEU A 33 6.41 -2.93 25.33
N TYR A 34 7.41 -3.78 25.14
CA TYR A 34 7.25 -5.10 24.55
C TYR A 34 7.09 -6.23 25.56
N ALA A 35 7.13 -5.93 26.86
CA ALA A 35 6.87 -6.90 27.92
C ALA A 35 5.48 -7.58 27.77
N ARG A 36 4.47 -6.85 27.31
CA ARG A 36 3.14 -7.40 26.98
C ARG A 36 3.11 -8.25 25.71
N SER A 37 4.12 -8.11 24.86
CA SER A 37 4.23 -8.76 23.55
C SER A 37 5.30 -9.86 23.55
N LEU A 38 5.73 -10.34 24.71
CA LEU A 38 6.82 -11.31 24.87
C LEU A 38 8.14 -10.87 24.20
N GLY A 39 8.43 -9.57 24.20
CA GLY A 39 9.60 -9.00 23.53
C GLY A 39 9.47 -8.87 22.00
N ILE A 40 8.31 -9.20 21.42
CA ILE A 40 8.08 -9.13 19.98
C ILE A 40 7.52 -7.75 19.61
N ASN A 41 8.13 -7.12 18.62
CA ASN A 41 7.68 -5.85 18.08
C ASN A 41 6.49 -6.02 17.13
N ILE A 42 5.30 -6.20 17.69
CA ILE A 42 4.07 -6.43 16.92
C ILE A 42 3.73 -5.25 16.00
N ASN A 43 4.03 -4.02 16.42
CA ASN A 43 3.77 -2.81 15.64
C ASN A 43 4.61 -2.79 14.36
N LEU A 44 5.87 -3.21 14.44
CA LEU A 44 6.75 -3.31 13.28
C LEU A 44 6.27 -4.39 12.30
N TRP A 45 6.01 -5.60 12.79
CA TRP A 45 5.57 -6.73 11.94
C TRP A 45 4.23 -6.46 11.26
N THR A 46 3.25 -5.97 12.01
CA THR A 46 1.92 -5.62 11.47
C THR A 46 2.00 -4.42 10.54
N GLY A 47 2.82 -3.41 10.87
CA GLY A 47 3.07 -2.25 10.01
C GLY A 47 3.67 -2.63 8.66
N ILE A 48 4.70 -3.47 8.66
CA ILE A 48 5.35 -3.97 7.44
C ILE A 48 4.34 -4.76 6.60
N PHE A 49 3.57 -5.66 7.21
CA PHE A 49 2.57 -6.45 6.50
C PHE A 49 1.49 -5.56 5.84
N MET A 50 0.97 -4.57 6.57
CA MET A 50 0.01 -3.60 6.02
C MET A 50 0.61 -2.77 4.89
N LEU A 51 1.87 -2.35 5.02
CA LEU A 51 2.56 -1.54 4.02
C LEU A 51 2.80 -2.33 2.73
N VAL A 52 3.22 -3.59 2.83
CA VAL A 52 3.38 -4.48 1.66
C VAL A 52 2.05 -4.67 0.93
N ILE A 53 0.98 -4.97 1.65
CA ILE A 53 -0.36 -5.13 1.06
C ILE A 53 -0.84 -3.83 0.41
N GLY A 54 -0.67 -2.69 1.09
CA GLY A 54 -1.06 -1.38 0.57
C GLY A 54 -0.35 -1.04 -0.74
N ILE A 55 0.96 -1.27 -0.81
CA ILE A 55 1.76 -1.05 -2.02
C ILE A 55 1.32 -2.00 -3.14
N ILE A 56 1.08 -3.28 -2.84
CA ILE A 56 0.58 -4.23 -3.84
C ILE A 56 -0.75 -3.74 -4.43
N LEU A 57 -1.71 -3.35 -3.58
CA LEU A 57 -3.01 -2.84 -4.05
C LEU A 57 -2.87 -1.60 -4.94
N LEU A 58 -1.98 -0.67 -4.58
CA LEU A 58 -1.71 0.52 -5.39
C LEU A 58 -1.00 0.19 -6.71
N ALA A 59 -0.05 -0.74 -6.71
CA ALA A 59 0.65 -1.21 -7.91
C ALA A 59 -0.33 -1.86 -8.91
N PHE A 60 -1.23 -2.73 -8.43
CA PHE A 60 -2.27 -3.34 -9.25
C PHE A 60 -3.25 -2.31 -9.84
N SER A 61 -3.57 -1.24 -9.10
CA SER A 61 -4.40 -0.16 -9.62
C SER A 61 -3.69 0.61 -10.75
N ARG A 62 -2.41 0.95 -10.57
CA ARG A 62 -1.61 1.68 -11.56
C ARG A 62 -1.40 0.89 -12.86
N LEU A 63 -1.15 -0.42 -12.76
CA LEU A 63 -1.02 -1.32 -13.92
C LEU A 63 -2.28 -1.34 -14.79
N LYS A 64 -3.47 -1.37 -14.16
CA LYS A 64 -4.75 -1.37 -14.87
C LYS A 64 -5.01 -0.06 -15.58
N ILE A 65 -4.70 1.07 -14.94
CA ILE A 65 -4.81 2.41 -15.53
C ILE A 65 -3.90 2.53 -16.75
N PHE A 66 -2.65 2.08 -16.64
CA PHE A 66 -1.69 2.16 -17.73
C PHE A 66 -2.09 1.31 -18.96
N LYS A 67 -2.53 0.08 -18.74
CA LYS A 67 -3.01 -0.81 -19.82
C LYS A 67 -4.22 -0.22 -20.55
N LYS A 68 -5.20 0.33 -19.81
CA LYS A 68 -6.37 1.00 -20.39
C LYS A 68 -5.96 2.18 -21.27
N LYS A 69 -5.03 3.00 -20.80
CA LYS A 69 -4.54 4.17 -21.53
C LYS A 69 -3.83 3.80 -22.84
N LEU A 70 -3.09 2.69 -22.83
CA LEU A 70 -2.42 2.17 -24.03
C LEU A 70 -3.43 1.68 -25.09
N GLU A 71 -4.45 0.93 -24.66
CA GLU A 71 -5.51 0.44 -25.55
C GLU A 71 -6.36 1.58 -26.16
N GLU A 72 -6.61 2.66 -25.41
CA GLU A 72 -7.29 3.86 -25.92
C GLU A 72 -6.46 4.57 -26.99
N ASN A 73 -5.16 4.80 -26.75
CA ASN A 73 -4.27 5.43 -27.73
C ASN A 73 -4.19 4.65 -29.06
N ILE A 74 -4.10 3.31 -29.01
CA ILE A 74 -4.03 2.48 -30.22
C ILE A 74 -5.32 2.61 -31.05
N ARG A 75 -6.49 2.58 -30.38
CA ARG A 75 -7.80 2.74 -31.05
C ARG A 75 -7.98 4.12 -31.67
N GLU A 76 -7.46 5.18 -31.05
CA GLU A 76 -7.50 6.53 -31.63
C GLU A 76 -6.66 6.61 -32.92
N THR A 77 -5.54 5.90 -32.95
CA THR A 77 -4.66 5.84 -34.13
C THR A 77 -5.29 5.03 -35.27
N GLU A 78 -5.94 3.89 -34.98
CA GLU A 78 -6.65 3.08 -35.99
C GLU A 78 -7.89 3.77 -36.58
N LYS A 79 -8.45 4.78 -35.90
CA LYS A 79 -9.68 5.46 -36.32
C LYS A 79 -9.42 6.76 -37.09
N SER A 80 -8.17 7.22 -37.13
CA SER A 80 -7.74 8.41 -37.88
C SER A 80 -7.26 8.11 -39.30
N ASP A 81 -7.04 6.83 -39.62
CA ASP A 81 -6.66 6.31 -40.94
C ASP A 81 -7.90 5.77 -41.69
#